data_AF-A0A9N9DIH6-F1
#
_entry.id   AF-A0A9N9DIH6-F1
#
_cell.length_a   1.000
_cell.length_b   1.000
_cell.length_c   1.000
_cell.angle_alpha   90.00
_cell.angle_beta   90.00
_cell.angle_gamma   90.00
#
_symmetry.space_group_name_H-M   'P 1'
#
loop_
_entity.id
_entity.type
_entity.pdbx_description
1 polymer ?
#
loop_
_entity_poly.entity_id
_entity_poly.type
_entity_poly.pdbx_seq_one_letter_code
_entity_poly.pdbx_strand_id
1 'polypeptide(L)'
;MKGLWKNKKYQQKSNGNMEIKTKGSNKKEFSFPPEKEMQKVIKRFSDPNYNRVNIGLTPNASELDKAKYDICQSISRYKRVSNLTPSELAKKLKISKERTDDILFGRISNFDFEELVSYTEKLNGHLKININYDGEKASARAS
;
A
#
# COMPACT_ATOMS: atom_id res chain seq x y z
N MET A 1 15.54 26.62 25.01
CA MET A 1 14.11 26.31 25.19
C MET A 1 13.29 26.92 24.05
N LYS A 2 12.50 26.04 23.42
CA LYS A 2 11.40 26.18 22.45
C LYS A 2 10.96 27.60 22.01
N GLY A 3 11.20 27.92 20.74
CA GLY A 3 10.45 28.92 19.98
C GLY A 3 9.20 28.31 19.34
N LEU A 4 8.02 28.75 19.78
CA LEU A 4 6.72 28.38 19.22
C LEU A 4 6.52 29.04 17.85
N TRP A 5 6.32 28.24 16.80
CA TRP A 5 5.67 28.70 15.56
C TRP A 5 4.23 28.18 15.53
N LYS A 6 3.27 29.04 15.90
CA LYS A 6 1.84 28.81 15.65
C LYS A 6 1.46 29.49 14.33
N ASN A 7 1.17 28.68 13.31
CA ASN A 7 0.84 29.14 11.96
C ASN A 7 -0.55 29.79 11.93
N LYS A 8 -0.58 31.11 11.69
CA LYS A 8 -1.76 31.99 11.56
C LYS A 8 -2.55 31.76 10.26
N LYS A 9 -3.12 30.56 10.03
CA LYS A 9 -4.00 30.31 8.86
C LYS A 9 -5.44 29.94 9.16
N TYR A 10 -5.85 29.95 10.42
CA TYR A 10 -7.27 29.83 10.79
C TYR A 10 -7.66 30.99 11.72
N GLN A 11 -8.01 32.12 11.10
CA GLN A 11 -8.90 33.09 11.72
C GLN A 11 -10.05 33.35 10.77
N GLN A 12 -11.24 33.09 11.30
CA GLN A 12 -12.55 33.24 10.68
C GLN A 12 -12.71 34.65 10.10
N LYS A 13 -13.14 34.73 8.84
CA LYS A 13 -13.81 35.92 8.31
C LYS A 13 -15.29 35.61 8.21
N SER A 14 -16.03 36.28 9.09
CA SER A 14 -17.48 36.40 9.10
C SER A 14 -17.95 37.38 8.02
N ASN A 15 -19.19 37.15 7.57
CA ASN A 15 -20.10 38.08 6.91
C ASN A 15 -19.89 38.35 5.40
N GLY A 16 -20.51 37.47 4.61
CA GLY A 16 -20.94 37.75 3.24
C GLY A 16 -22.00 36.72 2.85
N ASN A 17 -23.25 37.13 2.72
CA ASN A 17 -24.34 36.29 2.21
C ASN A 17 -24.01 35.84 0.80
N MET A 18 -23.42 34.65 0.68
CA MET A 18 -23.28 33.94 -0.58
C MET A 18 -24.31 32.81 -0.53
N GLU A 19 -25.44 33.00 -1.21
CA GLU A 19 -26.39 31.91 -1.47
C GLU A 19 -25.65 30.80 -2.22
N ILE A 20 -25.20 29.79 -1.48
CA ILE A 20 -24.69 28.55 -2.06
C ILE A 20 -25.91 27.82 -2.59
N LYS A 21 -26.24 28.01 -3.87
CA LYS A 21 -27.10 27.09 -4.62
C LYS A 21 -26.38 25.74 -4.68
N THR A 22 -26.58 24.92 -3.66
CA THR A 22 -26.15 23.52 -3.65
C THR A 22 -26.96 22.80 -4.72
N LYS A 23 -26.34 22.60 -5.89
CA LYS A 23 -26.78 21.57 -6.85
C LYS A 23 -26.90 20.27 -6.05
N GLY A 24 -28.12 19.76 -5.92
CA GLY A 24 -28.44 18.58 -5.12
C GLY A 24 -27.55 17.41 -5.53
N SER A 25 -26.51 17.16 -4.74
CA SER A 25 -25.81 15.90 -4.80
C SER A 25 -26.73 14.89 -4.16
N ASN A 26 -27.28 13.98 -4.97
CA ASN A 26 -27.88 12.75 -4.50
C ASN A 26 -26.81 12.02 -3.68
N LYS A 27 -26.72 12.31 -2.38
CA LYS A 27 -26.00 11.51 -1.42
C LYS A 27 -26.78 10.20 -1.35
N LYS A 28 -26.38 9.22 -2.17
CA LYS A 28 -26.78 7.84 -1.94
C LYS A 28 -26.36 7.53 -0.50
N GLU A 29 -27.32 7.39 0.39
CA GLU A 29 -27.05 6.89 1.73
C GLU A 29 -26.32 5.56 1.58
N PHE A 30 -25.24 5.39 2.34
CA PHE A 30 -24.49 4.15 2.33
C PHE A 30 -25.40 3.05 2.89
N SER A 31 -25.95 2.23 2.00
CA SER A 31 -26.69 1.02 2.37
C SER A 31 -25.75 -0.18 2.27
N PHE A 32 -25.75 -1.01 3.30
CA PHE A 32 -25.02 -2.27 3.26
C PHE A 32 -25.58 -3.16 2.13
N PRO A 33 -24.74 -3.94 1.43
CA PRO A 33 -25.22 -4.84 0.39
C PRO A 33 -26.22 -5.86 0.95
N PRO A 34 -27.18 -6.33 0.14
CA PRO A 34 -28.08 -7.40 0.55
C PRO A 34 -27.31 -8.66 0.98
N GLU A 35 -27.83 -9.39 1.96
CA GLU A 35 -27.25 -10.64 2.49
C GLU A 35 -26.84 -11.62 1.39
N LYS A 36 -27.69 -11.78 0.37
CA LYS A 36 -27.41 -12.64 -0.79
C LYS A 36 -26.15 -12.24 -1.56
N GLU A 37 -25.84 -10.95 -1.66
CA GLU A 37 -24.62 -10.48 -2.33
C GLU A 37 -23.38 -10.76 -1.48
N MET A 38 -23.48 -10.57 -0.16
CA MET A 38 -22.39 -10.91 0.75
C MET A 38 -22.06 -12.40 0.73
N GLN A 39 -23.08 -13.26 0.76
CA GLN A 39 -22.89 -14.71 0.68
C GLN A 39 -22.21 -15.14 -0.62
N LYS A 40 -22.53 -14.49 -1.75
CA LYS A 40 -21.82 -14.73 -3.03
C LYS A 40 -20.34 -14.37 -2.93
N VAL A 41 -20.02 -13.24 -2.30
CA VAL A 41 -18.63 -12.81 -2.09
C VAL A 41 -17.91 -13.80 -1.17
N ILE A 42 -18.49 -14.12 -0.02
CA ILE A 42 -17.92 -15.09 0.93
C ILE A 42 -17.66 -16.43 0.23
N LYS A 43 -18.65 -17.00 -0.46
CA LYS A 43 -18.51 -18.27 -1.17
C LYS A 43 -17.38 -18.23 -2.20
N ARG A 44 -17.20 -17.10 -2.89
CA ARG A 44 -16.12 -16.91 -3.86
C ARG A 44 -14.75 -16.91 -3.20
N PHE A 45 -14.59 -16.23 -2.07
CA PHE A 45 -13.31 -16.18 -1.34
C PHE A 45 -13.01 -17.47 -0.57
N SER A 46 -14.03 -18.26 -0.24
CA SER A 46 -13.89 -19.58 0.40
C SER A 46 -13.54 -20.71 -0.58
N ASP A 47 -13.56 -20.47 -1.89
CA ASP A 47 -13.17 -21.48 -2.88
C ASP A 47 -11.66 -21.78 -2.74
N PRO A 48 -11.25 -23.04 -2.48
CA PRO A 48 -9.84 -23.41 -2.34
C PRO A 48 -9.02 -23.14 -3.60
N ASN A 49 -9.65 -23.06 -4.78
CA ASN A 49 -8.98 -22.73 -6.04
C ASN A 49 -8.91 -21.22 -6.31
N TYR A 50 -9.47 -20.39 -5.42
CA TYR A 50 -9.42 -18.94 -5.56
C TYR A 50 -8.02 -18.43 -5.24
N ASN A 51 -7.22 -18.22 -6.29
CA ASN A 51 -5.83 -17.81 -6.14
C ASN A 51 -5.65 -16.29 -5.94
N ARG A 52 -6.69 -15.46 -6.09
CA ARG A 52 -6.57 -13.98 -5.99
C ARG A 52 -6.68 -13.46 -4.55
N VAL A 53 -5.89 -14.05 -3.66
CA VAL A 53 -5.81 -13.68 -2.24
C VAL A 53 -4.49 -12.95 -2.00
N ASN A 54 -4.53 -11.88 -1.23
CA ASN A 54 -3.31 -11.20 -0.77
C ASN A 54 -2.59 -12.06 0.27
N ILE A 55 -1.30 -12.32 0.05
CA ILE A 55 -0.44 -13.00 1.01
C ILE A 55 0.25 -11.92 1.85
N GLY A 56 -0.02 -11.94 3.16
CA GLY A 56 0.65 -11.08 4.13
C GLY A 56 1.95 -11.70 4.62
N LEU A 57 2.81 -10.88 5.21
CA LEU A 57 3.98 -11.36 5.94
C LEU A 57 3.56 -12.12 7.20
N THR A 58 4.35 -13.13 7.57
CA THR A 58 4.22 -13.77 8.89
C THR A 58 4.80 -12.85 9.97
N PRO A 59 4.37 -12.97 11.24
CA PRO A 59 4.86 -12.11 12.33
C PRO A 59 6.40 -12.15 12.51
N ASN A 60 7.02 -13.28 12.18
CA ASN A 60 8.46 -13.51 12.31
C ASN A 60 9.16 -13.53 10.93
N ALA A 61 8.62 -12.82 9.94
CA ALA A 61 9.23 -12.73 8.61
C ALA A 61 10.67 -12.21 8.72
N SER A 62 11.55 -12.74 7.86
CA SER A 62 12.94 -12.29 7.78
C SER A 62 13.03 -10.83 7.31
N GLU A 63 14.13 -10.14 7.60
CA GLU A 63 14.35 -8.77 7.08
C GLU A 63 14.35 -8.73 5.55
N LEU A 64 14.84 -9.80 4.90
CA LEU A 64 14.79 -9.94 3.45
C LEU A 64 13.34 -10.03 2.94
N ASP A 65 12.50 -10.84 3.58
CA ASP A 65 11.09 -10.98 3.21
C ASP A 65 10.32 -9.69 3.41
N LYS A 66 10.57 -8.98 4.53
CA LYS A 66 10.03 -7.65 4.79
C LYS A 66 10.41 -6.68 3.67
N ALA A 67 11.69 -6.66 3.29
CA ALA A 67 12.17 -5.78 2.22
C ALA A 67 11.54 -6.11 0.86
N LYS A 68 11.44 -7.40 0.49
CA LYS A 68 10.73 -7.84 -0.73
C LYS A 68 9.26 -7.40 -0.71
N TYR A 69 8.59 -7.60 0.42
CA TYR A 69 7.19 -7.22 0.59
C TYR A 69 6.97 -5.71 0.47
N ASP A 70 7.82 -4.91 1.09
CA ASP A 70 7.77 -3.44 1.01
C ASP A 70 7.95 -2.94 -0.42
N ILE A 71 8.79 -3.60 -1.22
CA ILE A 71 8.91 -3.30 -2.65
C ILE A 71 7.60 -3.63 -3.37
N CYS A 72 7.00 -4.81 -3.15
CA CYS A 72 5.71 -5.18 -3.75
C CYS A 72 4.59 -4.19 -3.37
N GLN A 73 4.55 -3.73 -2.12
CA GLN A 73 3.60 -2.72 -1.66
C GLN A 73 3.85 -1.35 -2.32
N SER A 74 5.12 -0.99 -2.51
CA SER A 74 5.51 0.25 -3.20
C SER A 74 5.09 0.25 -4.67
N ILE A 75 5.29 -0.87 -5.39
CA ILE A 75 4.81 -1.04 -6.76
C ILE A 75 3.28 -0.99 -6.81
N SER A 76 2.59 -1.65 -5.86
CA SER A 76 1.13 -1.61 -5.74
C SER A 76 0.61 -0.20 -5.46
N ARG A 77 1.33 0.59 -4.65
CA ARG A 77 1.06 2.01 -4.44
C ARG A 77 1.26 2.80 -5.72
N TYR A 78 2.36 2.60 -6.45
CA TYR A 78 2.61 3.26 -7.73
C TYR A 78 1.46 3.05 -8.72
N LYS A 79 0.99 1.80 -8.87
CA LYS A 79 -0.17 1.47 -9.70
C LYS A 79 -1.40 2.30 -9.31
N ARG A 80 -1.71 2.38 -8.01
CA ARG A 80 -2.88 3.12 -7.50
C ARG A 80 -2.76 4.62 -7.76
N VAL A 81 -1.63 5.24 -7.41
CA VAL A 81 -1.45 6.70 -7.58
C VAL A 81 -1.34 7.12 -9.05
N SER A 82 -0.88 6.22 -9.92
CA SER A 82 -0.77 6.44 -11.36
C SER A 82 -2.01 5.97 -12.13
N ASN A 83 -3.05 5.50 -11.44
CA ASN A 83 -4.30 4.98 -12.02
C ASN A 83 -4.10 3.89 -13.10
N LEU A 84 -3.09 3.04 -12.93
CA LEU A 84 -2.78 1.99 -13.90
C LEU A 84 -3.66 0.75 -13.67
N THR A 85 -4.08 0.14 -14.78
CA THR A 85 -4.57 -1.24 -14.79
C THR A 85 -3.42 -2.22 -14.57
N PRO A 86 -3.69 -3.45 -14.10
CA PRO A 86 -2.66 -4.49 -14.02
C PRO A 86 -1.95 -4.77 -15.36
N SER A 87 -2.65 -4.68 -16.49
CA SER A 87 -2.05 -4.91 -17.81
C SER A 87 -1.08 -3.79 -18.21
N GLU A 88 -1.40 -2.54 -17.91
CA GLU A 88 -0.50 -1.41 -18.17
C GLU A 88 0.74 -1.46 -17.26
N LEU A 89 0.56 -1.86 -16.00
CA LEU A 89 1.69 -2.11 -15.09
C LEU A 89 2.60 -3.22 -15.65
N ALA A 90 2.03 -4.33 -16.11
CA ALA A 90 2.78 -5.44 -16.72
C ALA A 90 3.63 -4.96 -17.92
N LYS A 91 3.03 -4.13 -18.80
CA LYS A 91 3.73 -3.53 -19.95
C LYS A 91 4.88 -2.62 -19.52
N LYS A 92 4.68 -1.77 -18.50
CA LYS A 92 5.73 -0.89 -17.97
C LYS A 92 6.89 -1.69 -17.36
N LEU A 93 6.58 -2.72 -16.59
CA LEU A 93 7.57 -3.59 -15.96
C LEU A 93 8.22 -4.58 -16.93
N LYS A 94 7.63 -4.76 -18.13
CA LYS A 94 8.01 -5.76 -19.13
C LYS A 94 7.97 -7.18 -18.57
N ILE A 95 6.88 -7.54 -17.88
CA ILE A 95 6.67 -8.86 -17.28
C ILE A 95 5.32 -9.44 -17.66
N SER A 96 5.12 -10.73 -17.39
CA SER A 96 3.84 -11.39 -17.63
C SER A 96 2.74 -10.87 -16.69
N LYS A 97 1.49 -11.07 -17.08
CA LYS A 97 0.33 -10.75 -16.24
C LYS A 97 0.37 -11.55 -14.92
N GLU A 98 0.79 -12.80 -14.97
CA GLU A 98 0.92 -13.67 -13.79
C GLU A 98 1.96 -13.14 -12.81
N ARG A 99 3.17 -12.77 -13.27
CA ARG A 99 4.16 -12.12 -12.41
C ARG A 99 3.66 -10.78 -11.86
N THR A 100 2.89 -10.04 -12.64
CA THR A 100 2.28 -8.80 -12.15
C THR A 100 1.27 -9.08 -11.04
N ASP A 101 0.42 -10.08 -11.21
CA ASP A 101 -0.52 -10.51 -10.17
C ASP A 101 0.25 -10.97 -8.91
N ASP A 102 1.33 -11.73 -9.05
CA ASP A 102 2.18 -12.14 -7.91
C ASP A 102 2.70 -10.93 -7.10
N ILE A 103 3.16 -9.87 -7.76
CA ILE A 103 3.58 -8.62 -7.10
C ILE A 103 2.38 -7.97 -6.39
N LEU A 104 1.25 -7.84 -7.08
CA LEU A 104 0.06 -7.16 -6.56
C LEU A 104 -0.58 -7.90 -5.38
N PHE A 105 -0.41 -9.22 -5.31
CA PHE A 105 -0.91 -10.07 -4.23
C PHE A 105 0.15 -10.40 -3.17
N GLY A 106 1.36 -9.84 -3.25
CA GLY A 106 2.40 -10.01 -2.23
C GLY A 106 3.03 -11.41 -2.17
N ARG A 107 3.06 -12.15 -3.30
CA ARG A 107 3.67 -13.50 -3.39
C ARG A 107 5.20 -13.41 -3.50
N ILE A 108 5.83 -12.90 -2.46
CA ILE A 108 7.27 -12.56 -2.43
C ILE A 108 8.21 -13.74 -2.65
N SER A 109 7.75 -14.98 -2.42
CA SER A 109 8.51 -16.21 -2.67
C SER A 109 8.85 -16.43 -4.16
N ASN A 110 8.11 -15.78 -5.07
CA ASN A 110 8.27 -15.96 -6.51
C ASN A 110 9.34 -15.03 -7.12
N PHE A 111 9.97 -14.20 -6.29
CA PHE A 111 10.90 -13.16 -6.72
C PHE A 111 12.17 -13.15 -5.90
N ASP A 112 13.27 -12.87 -6.59
CA ASP A 112 14.51 -12.46 -5.95
C ASP A 112 14.47 -10.96 -5.60
N PHE A 113 15.31 -10.55 -4.67
CA PHE A 113 15.30 -9.16 -4.19
C PHE A 113 15.75 -8.21 -5.32
N GLU A 114 16.81 -8.57 -6.02
CA GLU A 114 17.38 -7.87 -7.17
C GLU A 114 16.34 -7.70 -8.28
N GLU A 115 15.53 -8.73 -8.51
CA GLU A 115 14.47 -8.69 -9.51
C GLU A 115 13.42 -7.62 -9.16
N LEU A 116 12.97 -7.59 -7.91
CA LEU A 116 12.03 -6.59 -7.41
C LEU A 116 12.61 -5.17 -7.47
N VAL A 117 13.88 -5.00 -7.12
CA VAL A 117 14.58 -3.71 -7.27
C VAL A 117 14.57 -3.26 -8.73
N SER A 118 14.89 -4.14 -9.68
CA SER A 118 14.88 -3.82 -11.12
C SER A 118 13.50 -3.36 -11.61
N TYR A 119 12.42 -3.88 -11.01
CA TYR A 119 11.06 -3.41 -11.31
C TYR A 119 10.80 -2.01 -10.80
N THR A 120 11.31 -1.64 -9.62
CA THR A 120 11.19 -0.27 -9.12
C THR A 120 11.95 0.73 -10.00
N GLU A 121 13.12 0.36 -10.52
CA GLU A 121 13.92 1.21 -11.42
C GLU A 121 13.19 1.50 -12.73
N LYS A 122 12.50 0.49 -13.31
CA LYS A 122 11.64 0.66 -14.49
C LYS A 122 10.47 1.61 -14.28
N LEU A 123 10.07 1.84 -13.02
CA LEU A 123 9.04 2.81 -12.64
C LEU A 123 9.63 4.17 -12.22
N ASN A 124 10.93 4.38 -12.44
CA ASN A 124 11.69 5.55 -12.00
C ASN A 124 11.66 5.73 -10.46
N GLY A 125 11.48 4.64 -9.73
CA GLY A 125 11.65 4.59 -8.29
C GLY A 125 13.12 4.55 -7.88
N HIS A 126 13.39 4.81 -6.61
CA HIS A 126 14.69 4.59 -5.99
C HIS A 126 14.51 3.81 -4.69
N LEU A 127 15.50 2.98 -4.36
CA LEU A 127 15.53 2.23 -3.12
C LEU A 127 16.29 3.01 -2.05
N LYS A 128 15.75 3.04 -0.83
CA LYS A 128 16.46 3.53 0.36
C LYS A 128 16.59 2.38 1.36
N ILE A 129 17.82 2.00 1.67
CA ILE A 129 18.14 0.97 2.66
C ILE A 129 18.57 1.67 3.95
N ASN A 130 17.93 1.34 5.07
CA ASN A 130 18.36 1.75 6.39
C ASN A 130 18.88 0.52 7.13
N ILE A 131 20.08 0.61 7.69
CA ILE A 131 20.70 -0.47 8.48
C ILE A 131 20.71 -0.01 9.93
N ASN A 132 20.05 -0.78 10.79
CA ASN A 132 20.06 -0.56 12.24
C ASN A 132 20.80 -1.73 12.88
N TYR A 133 21.74 -1.42 13.76
CA TYR A 133 22.40 -2.42 14.58
C TYR A 133 21.78 -2.36 15.97
N ASP A 134 21.14 -3.45 16.39
CA ASP A 134 20.82 -3.66 17.80
C ASP A 134 22.16 -3.95 18.48
N GLY A 135 22.86 -2.89 18.88
CA GLY A 135 24.13 -3.01 19.59
C GLY A 135 23.96 -3.97 20.75
N GLU A 136 24.94 -4.85 20.96
CA GLU A 136 25.06 -5.65 22.17
C GLU A 136 24.63 -4.79 23.36
N LYS A 137 23.68 -5.27 24.15
CA LYS A 137 23.57 -4.81 25.54
C LYS A 137 24.91 -5.12 26.16
N ALA A 138 25.85 -4.18 26.09
CA ALA A 138 27.14 -4.26 26.75
C ALA A 138 26.82 -4.64 28.19
N SER A 139 27.28 -5.83 28.56
CA SER A 139 27.13 -6.40 29.89
C SER A 139 27.78 -5.46 30.90
N ALA A 140 27.01 -4.50 31.41
CA ALA A 140 27.39 -3.70 32.56
C ALA A 140 27.18 -4.52 33.83
N ARG A 141 27.94 -5.61 33.98
CA ARG A 141 28.17 -6.30 35.26
C ARG A 141 29.58 -6.88 35.28
N ALA A 142 30.54 -5.99 35.45
CA ALA A 142 31.81 -6.29 36.10
C ALA A 142 32.18 -5.06 36.93
N SER A 143 31.81 -5.05 38.21
CA SER A 143 32.43 -4.34 39.34
C SER A 143 31.67 -4.73 40.60
#